data_AF-A0A9P1G783-F1
#
_entry.id   AF-A0A9P1G783-F1
#
_cell.length_a   1.000
_cell.length_b   1.000
_cell.length_c   1.000
_cell.angle_alpha   90.00
_cell.angle_beta   90.00
_cell.angle_gamma   90.00
#
_symmetry.space_group_name_H-M   'P 1'
#
loop_
_entity.id
_entity.type
_entity.pdbx_description
1 polymer ?
#
loop_
_entity_poly.entity_id
_entity_poly.type
_entity_poly.pdbx_seq_one_letter_code
_entity_poly.pdbx_strand_id
1 'polypeptide(L)'
;MVLHRLKPGKEEMKKTTKAIAKTNRNLKKEQGHEKDDASLARPVVGIARSLTKSRLGSAAAEQMRKMLMLLVAVDAPRILLQLTSLIFMANGAMKEDIDMCEYFAGQMAVTKCFARAGFKSVPFEINLQGSAGDILDPIGFSVALCMAMRMKFNSFCQIAAVCSTWVFLSRSQTKCSLWNPLGDRRVRAVEDANEP
;
A
#
# COMPACT_ATOMS: atom_id res chain seq x y z
N MET A 1 17.35 24.27 -17.91
CA MET A 1 16.58 23.57 -18.96
C MET A 1 15.11 23.95 -18.80
N VAL A 2 14.56 24.75 -19.71
CA VAL A 2 13.21 25.34 -19.59
C VAL A 2 12.16 24.33 -20.06
N LEU A 3 11.28 23.89 -19.15
CA LEU A 3 10.14 23.03 -19.45
C LEU A 3 9.03 23.85 -20.12
N HIS A 4 8.90 23.75 -21.45
CA HIS A 4 7.71 24.23 -22.14
C HIS A 4 6.49 23.40 -21.73
N ARG A 5 5.50 24.02 -21.06
CA ARG A 5 4.18 23.45 -20.84
C ARG A 5 3.46 23.29 -22.20
N LEU A 6 3.37 22.06 -22.69
CA LEU A 6 2.47 21.71 -23.78
C LEU A 6 1.02 21.89 -23.31
N LYS A 7 0.32 22.90 -23.84
CA LYS A 7 -1.13 23.04 -23.66
C LYS A 7 -1.82 22.02 -24.57
N PRO A 8 -2.73 21.16 -24.05
CA PRO A 8 -3.45 20.21 -24.88
C PRO A 8 -4.34 20.93 -25.91
N GLY A 9 -4.37 20.40 -27.13
CA GLY A 9 -5.12 20.98 -28.25
C GLY A 9 -6.63 21.00 -27.98
N LYS A 10 -7.34 22.00 -28.53
CA LYS A 10 -8.79 22.19 -28.32
C LYS A 10 -9.64 20.94 -28.67
N GLU A 11 -9.20 20.10 -29.60
CA GLU A 11 -9.86 18.83 -29.92
C GLU A 11 -9.69 17.77 -28.82
N GLU A 12 -8.53 17.70 -28.22
CA GLU A 12 -8.20 16.73 -27.16
C GLU A 12 -9.05 17.03 -25.92
N MET A 13 -9.16 18.31 -25.55
CA MET A 13 -10.07 18.73 -24.48
C MET A 13 -11.53 18.37 -24.76
N LYS A 14 -12.02 18.54 -26.00
CA LYS A 14 -13.40 18.16 -26.36
C LYS A 14 -13.64 16.65 -26.25
N LYS A 15 -12.66 15.82 -26.62
CA LYS A 15 -12.74 14.36 -26.48
C LYS A 15 -12.77 13.95 -25.00
N THR A 16 -11.92 14.55 -24.17
CA THR A 16 -11.86 14.28 -22.72
C THR A 16 -13.15 14.69 -22.00
N THR A 17 -13.71 15.86 -22.34
CA THR A 17 -14.98 16.32 -21.75
C THR A 17 -16.15 15.41 -22.10
N LYS A 18 -16.22 14.92 -23.35
CA LYS A 18 -17.26 13.94 -23.76
C LYS A 18 -17.11 12.60 -23.05
N ALA A 19 -15.87 12.13 -22.83
CA ALA A 19 -15.59 10.89 -22.10
C ALA A 19 -16.04 11.00 -20.63
N ILE A 20 -15.68 12.11 -19.95
CA ILE A 20 -16.07 12.36 -18.55
C ILE A 20 -17.59 12.44 -18.41
N ALA A 21 -18.28 13.13 -19.33
CA ALA A 21 -19.74 13.24 -19.31
C ALA A 21 -20.44 11.88 -19.48
N LYS A 22 -19.88 10.97 -20.30
CA LYS A 22 -20.40 9.61 -20.49
C LYS A 22 -20.20 8.76 -19.24
N THR A 23 -19.04 8.84 -18.60
CA THR A 23 -18.74 8.11 -17.36
C THR A 23 -19.65 8.55 -16.22
N ASN A 24 -19.89 9.86 -16.06
CA ASN A 24 -20.76 10.39 -15.02
C ASN A 24 -22.24 10.00 -15.20
N ARG A 25 -22.72 9.83 -16.45
CA ARG A 25 -24.07 9.30 -16.71
C ARG A 25 -24.19 7.83 -16.32
N ASN A 26 -23.14 7.03 -16.55
CA ASN A 26 -23.16 5.61 -16.21
C ASN A 26 -23.10 5.41 -14.69
N LEU A 27 -22.29 6.20 -13.98
CA LEU A 27 -22.21 6.16 -12.51
C LEU A 27 -23.54 6.54 -11.86
N LYS A 28 -24.28 7.53 -12.40
CA LYS A 28 -25.63 7.87 -11.92
C LYS A 28 -26.66 6.75 -12.12
N LYS A 29 -26.51 5.92 -13.17
CA LYS A 29 -27.39 4.76 -13.40
C LYS A 29 -27.12 3.60 -12.44
N GLU A 30 -25.91 3.48 -11.92
CA GLU A 30 -25.52 2.41 -11.01
C GLU A 30 -25.82 2.69 -9.53
N GLN A 31 -26.18 3.93 -9.17
CA GLN A 31 -26.45 4.34 -7.78
C GLN A 31 -27.85 3.98 -7.26
N GLY A 32 -28.70 3.31 -8.05
CA GLY A 32 -30.08 2.98 -7.68
C GLY A 32 -30.33 1.54 -7.21
N HIS A 33 -29.30 0.69 -7.11
CA HIS A 33 -29.46 -0.69 -6.66
C HIS A 33 -28.59 -0.95 -5.43
N GLU A 34 -29.25 -1.32 -4.33
CA GLU A 34 -28.62 -1.88 -3.14
C GLU A 34 -27.89 -3.17 -3.54
N LYS A 35 -26.63 -3.31 -3.12
CA LYS A 35 -25.66 -4.24 -3.70
C LYS A 35 -25.23 -5.28 -2.67
N ASP A 36 -25.65 -6.52 -2.89
CA ASP A 36 -25.33 -7.72 -2.09
C ASP A 36 -23.82 -7.99 -2.05
N ASP A 37 -23.30 -8.68 -1.03
CA ASP A 37 -21.86 -8.88 -0.80
C ASP A 37 -21.09 -9.51 -1.98
N ALA A 38 -21.73 -10.38 -2.77
CA ALA A 38 -21.15 -10.94 -3.99
C ALA A 38 -20.93 -9.89 -5.11
N SER A 39 -21.65 -8.77 -5.05
CA SER A 39 -21.53 -7.65 -5.99
C SER A 39 -20.42 -6.67 -5.59
N LEU A 40 -19.98 -6.65 -4.32
CA LEU A 40 -18.83 -5.88 -3.84
C LEU A 40 -17.49 -6.48 -4.29
N ALA A 41 -17.44 -7.78 -4.59
CA ALA A 41 -16.26 -8.44 -5.16
C ALA A 41 -16.07 -8.17 -6.68
N ARG A 42 -17.16 -7.91 -7.42
CA ARG A 42 -17.15 -7.65 -8.88
C ARG A 42 -16.33 -6.41 -9.31
N PRO A 43 -16.34 -5.26 -8.62
CA PRO A 43 -15.54 -4.12 -9.04
C PRO A 43 -14.02 -4.38 -8.94
N VAL A 44 -13.57 -5.28 -8.05
CA VAL A 44 -12.14 -5.62 -7.92
C VAL A 44 -11.63 -6.35 -9.17
N VAL A 45 -12.43 -7.29 -9.69
CA VAL A 45 -12.12 -8.02 -10.94
C VAL A 45 -12.22 -7.11 -12.16
N GLY A 46 -13.18 -6.18 -12.17
CA GLY A 46 -13.34 -5.17 -13.23
C GLY A 46 -12.18 -4.18 -13.31
N ILE A 47 -11.68 -3.72 -12.17
CA ILE A 47 -10.49 -2.86 -12.08
C ILE A 47 -9.26 -3.63 -12.59
N ALA A 48 -9.04 -4.87 -12.15
CA ALA A 48 -7.94 -5.68 -12.66
C ALA A 48 -8.01 -5.91 -14.18
N ARG A 49 -9.21 -6.16 -14.75
CA ARG A 49 -9.42 -6.31 -16.21
C ARG A 49 -9.31 -5.02 -17.01
N SER A 50 -9.66 -3.87 -16.44
CA SER A 50 -9.51 -2.57 -17.12
C SER A 50 -8.07 -2.07 -17.06
N LEU A 51 -7.32 -2.43 -16.02
CA LEU A 51 -5.92 -2.04 -15.83
C LEU A 51 -4.96 -2.82 -16.74
N THR A 52 -5.26 -4.09 -17.03
CA THR A 52 -4.47 -4.91 -17.97
C THR A 52 -4.50 -4.39 -19.41
N LYS A 53 -5.52 -3.60 -19.79
CA LYS A 53 -5.71 -3.18 -21.19
C LYS A 53 -5.03 -1.87 -21.57
N SER A 54 -4.49 -1.06 -20.64
CA SER A 54 -4.18 0.35 -20.97
C SER A 54 -2.80 0.92 -20.65
N ARG A 55 -1.88 0.28 -19.91
CA ARG A 55 -0.55 0.91 -19.68
C ARG A 55 0.59 0.07 -19.09
N LEU A 56 0.36 -1.20 -18.73
CA LEU A 56 1.37 -2.05 -18.09
C LEU A 56 1.90 -3.09 -19.08
N GLY A 57 3.22 -3.23 -19.18
CA GLY A 57 3.83 -4.34 -19.92
C GLY A 57 3.35 -5.69 -19.37
N SER A 58 3.35 -6.74 -20.20
CA SER A 58 2.79 -8.06 -19.85
C SER A 58 3.34 -8.63 -18.53
N ALA A 59 4.64 -8.45 -18.26
CA ALA A 59 5.27 -8.88 -17.01
C ALA A 59 4.76 -8.09 -15.78
N ALA A 60 4.56 -6.79 -15.93
CA ALA A 60 4.04 -5.93 -14.85
C ALA A 60 2.58 -6.28 -14.53
N ALA A 61 1.77 -6.50 -15.57
CA ALA A 61 0.39 -6.94 -15.41
C ALA A 61 0.27 -8.28 -14.67
N GLU A 62 1.15 -9.23 -14.97
CA GLU A 62 1.16 -10.54 -14.31
C GLU A 62 1.61 -10.45 -12.86
N GLN A 63 2.66 -9.68 -12.56
CA GLN A 63 3.11 -9.47 -11.19
C GLN A 63 2.02 -8.79 -10.33
N MET A 64 1.37 -7.75 -10.85
CA MET A 64 0.26 -7.09 -10.18
C MET A 64 -0.90 -8.06 -9.91
N ARG A 65 -1.25 -8.90 -10.89
CA ARG A 65 -2.30 -9.91 -10.74
C ARG A 65 -1.96 -10.90 -9.63
N LYS A 66 -0.74 -11.43 -9.58
CA LYS A 66 -0.28 -12.34 -8.51
C LYS A 66 -0.37 -11.70 -7.13
N MET A 67 0.12 -10.47 -7.00
CA MET A 67 0.06 -9.72 -5.75
C MET A 67 -1.37 -9.50 -5.26
N LEU A 68 -2.27 -9.08 -6.16
CA LEU A 68 -3.67 -8.89 -5.81
C LEU A 68 -4.36 -10.21 -5.43
N MET A 69 -4.06 -11.31 -6.12
CA MET A 69 -4.59 -12.62 -5.75
C MET A 69 -4.12 -13.07 -4.37
N LEU A 70 -2.85 -12.82 -4.00
CA LEU A 70 -2.34 -13.10 -2.66
C LEU A 70 -3.05 -12.26 -1.60
N LEU A 71 -3.23 -10.96 -1.85
CA LEU A 71 -3.95 -10.08 -0.93
C LEU A 71 -5.42 -10.50 -0.74
N VAL A 72 -6.08 -10.93 -1.81
CA VAL A 72 -7.44 -11.49 -1.71
C VAL A 72 -7.44 -12.81 -0.93
N ALA A 73 -6.46 -13.68 -1.16
CA ALA A 73 -6.38 -14.98 -0.49
C ALA A 73 -6.15 -14.90 1.03
N VAL A 74 -5.57 -13.79 1.51
CA VAL A 74 -5.39 -13.53 2.95
C VAL A 74 -6.46 -12.60 3.53
N ASP A 75 -7.56 -12.38 2.79
CA ASP A 75 -8.64 -11.45 3.15
C ASP A 75 -8.13 -10.07 3.56
N ALA A 76 -7.10 -9.58 2.85
CA ALA A 76 -6.50 -8.30 3.16
C ALA A 76 -7.53 -7.17 3.01
N PRO A 77 -7.52 -6.17 3.90
CA PRO A 77 -8.39 -5.00 3.78
C PRO A 77 -8.33 -4.38 2.37
N ARG A 78 -9.51 -4.04 1.81
CA ARG A 78 -9.63 -3.46 0.46
C ARG A 78 -8.72 -2.25 0.22
N ILE A 79 -8.45 -1.48 1.27
CA ILE A 79 -7.53 -0.33 1.21
C ILE A 79 -6.09 -0.76 0.85
N LEU A 80 -5.62 -1.91 1.34
CA LEU A 80 -4.29 -2.43 0.98
C LEU A 80 -4.24 -2.80 -0.50
N LEU A 81 -5.28 -3.45 -1.04
CA LEU A 81 -5.34 -3.75 -2.48
C LEU A 81 -5.26 -2.48 -3.33
N GLN A 82 -5.94 -1.41 -2.90
CA GLN A 82 -5.93 -0.11 -3.59
C GLN A 82 -4.55 0.55 -3.51
N LEU A 83 -3.93 0.58 -2.33
CA LEU A 83 -2.61 1.17 -2.11
C LEU A 83 -1.52 0.43 -2.89
N THR A 84 -1.50 -0.91 -2.80
CA THR A 84 -0.58 -1.76 -3.56
C THR A 84 -0.76 -1.53 -5.07
N SER A 85 -2.00 -1.42 -5.55
CA SER A 85 -2.27 -1.11 -6.96
C SER A 85 -1.74 0.27 -7.37
N LEU A 86 -1.92 1.30 -6.54
CA LEU A 86 -1.44 2.66 -6.82
C LEU A 86 0.09 2.70 -6.89
N ILE A 87 0.77 2.09 -5.93
CA ILE A 87 2.23 2.04 -5.92
C ILE A 87 2.75 1.25 -7.13
N PHE A 88 2.10 0.15 -7.47
CA PHE A 88 2.45 -0.62 -8.67
C PHE A 88 2.25 0.18 -9.96
N MET A 89 1.15 0.93 -10.08
CA MET A 89 0.94 1.81 -11.24
C MET A 89 1.97 2.94 -11.33
N ALA A 90 2.47 3.43 -10.20
CA ALA A 90 3.49 4.47 -10.16
C ALA A 90 4.89 3.96 -10.54
N ASN A 91 5.23 2.72 -10.16
CA ASN A 91 6.59 2.17 -10.30
C ASN A 91 6.74 1.13 -11.42
N GLY A 92 5.63 0.57 -11.91
CA GLY A 92 5.64 -0.55 -12.84
C GLY A 92 6.06 -1.87 -12.18
N ALA A 93 6.58 -2.80 -12.99
CA ALA A 93 7.11 -4.07 -12.47
C ALA A 93 8.31 -3.81 -11.55
N MET A 94 8.25 -4.36 -10.34
CA MET A 94 9.33 -4.26 -9.36
C MET A 94 10.12 -5.56 -9.35
N LYS A 95 11.44 -5.43 -9.21
CA LYS A 95 12.32 -6.59 -9.15
C LYS A 95 12.14 -7.31 -7.81
N GLU A 96 11.82 -8.60 -7.86
CA GLU A 96 11.76 -9.48 -6.68
C GLU A 96 13.19 -9.91 -6.31
N ASP A 97 13.93 -9.02 -5.66
CA ASP A 97 15.36 -9.22 -5.36
C ASP A 97 15.74 -9.12 -3.87
N ILE A 98 14.77 -8.92 -2.98
CA ILE A 98 15.00 -8.86 -1.53
C ILE A 98 14.80 -10.25 -0.93
N ASP A 99 15.85 -10.78 -0.32
CA ASP A 99 15.82 -12.07 0.41
C ASP A 99 15.29 -11.88 1.84
N MET A 100 15.55 -10.70 2.44
CA MET A 100 15.12 -10.41 3.80
C MET A 100 14.83 -8.92 4.00
N CYS A 101 13.74 -8.63 4.72
CA CYS A 101 13.38 -7.28 5.12
C CYS A 101 13.25 -7.20 6.64
N GLU A 102 13.91 -6.24 7.28
CA GLU A 102 13.80 -5.96 8.72
C GLU A 102 13.09 -4.63 8.95
N TYR A 103 11.79 -4.68 9.25
CA TYR A 103 11.05 -3.50 9.67
C TYR A 103 11.33 -3.20 11.15
N PHE A 104 11.57 -1.92 11.44
CA PHE A 104 11.98 -1.43 12.76
C PHE A 104 13.33 -2.01 13.17
N ALA A 105 14.31 -1.91 12.25
CA ALA A 105 15.55 -2.65 12.34
C ALA A 105 16.40 -2.28 13.56
N GLY A 106 16.28 -1.07 14.12
CA GLY A 106 17.10 -0.62 15.26
C GLY A 106 18.58 -0.84 15.01
N GLN A 107 19.19 -1.80 15.73
CA GLN A 107 20.61 -2.16 15.60
C GLN A 107 20.93 -3.02 14.35
N MET A 108 19.92 -3.34 13.54
CA MET A 108 20.00 -4.14 12.32
C MET A 108 20.57 -5.54 12.57
N ALA A 109 20.28 -6.13 13.73
CA ALA A 109 20.91 -7.39 14.14
C ALA A 109 20.58 -8.52 13.15
N VAL A 110 19.31 -8.60 12.70
CA VAL A 110 18.87 -9.63 11.79
C VAL A 110 19.33 -9.34 10.37
N THR A 111 19.22 -8.10 9.89
CA THR A 111 19.76 -7.68 8.59
C THR A 111 21.24 -8.02 8.49
N LYS A 112 22.06 -7.67 9.48
CA LYS A 112 23.50 -7.97 9.49
C LYS A 112 23.77 -9.46 9.45
N CYS A 113 22.97 -10.28 10.14
CA CYS A 113 23.09 -11.73 10.11
C CYS A 113 22.85 -12.29 8.69
N PHE A 114 21.75 -11.91 8.05
CA PHE A 114 21.43 -12.34 6.68
C PHE A 114 22.45 -11.84 5.66
N ALA A 115 22.90 -10.58 5.79
CA ALA A 115 23.95 -10.02 4.94
C ALA A 115 25.26 -10.83 5.02
N ARG A 116 25.68 -11.24 6.23
CA ARG A 116 26.88 -12.07 6.43
C ARG A 116 26.75 -13.46 5.81
N ALA A 117 25.54 -13.99 5.72
CA ALA A 117 25.25 -15.26 5.04
C ALA A 117 25.11 -15.11 3.51
N GLY A 118 25.33 -13.91 2.94
CA GLY A 118 25.29 -13.65 1.51
C GLY A 118 23.89 -13.33 0.94
N PHE A 119 22.88 -13.16 1.80
CA PHE A 119 21.53 -12.80 1.37
C PHE A 119 21.37 -11.29 1.19
N LYS A 120 20.53 -10.87 0.23
CA LYS A 120 20.13 -9.47 0.06
C LYS A 120 19.12 -9.09 1.12
N SER A 121 19.60 -8.53 2.22
CA SER A 121 18.81 -8.04 3.33
C SER A 121 18.72 -6.52 3.33
N VAL A 122 17.56 -5.98 3.70
CA VAL A 122 17.30 -4.54 3.72
C VAL A 122 16.70 -4.13 5.07
N PRO A 123 17.33 -3.19 5.80
CA PRO A 123 16.75 -2.63 7.01
C PRO A 123 15.77 -1.50 6.66
N PHE A 124 14.68 -1.39 7.41
CA PHE A 124 13.76 -0.26 7.39
C PHE A 124 13.69 0.34 8.80
N GLU A 125 14.24 1.54 8.96
CA GLU A 125 14.45 2.16 10.27
C GLU A 125 14.57 3.69 10.16
N ILE A 126 13.81 4.41 10.97
CA ILE A 126 13.74 5.88 10.95
C ILE A 126 15.12 6.52 11.23
N ASN A 127 15.89 5.93 12.13
CA ASN A 127 17.22 6.44 12.47
C ASN A 127 18.26 6.27 11.34
N LEU A 128 17.98 5.39 10.36
CA LEU A 128 18.84 5.16 9.21
C LEU A 128 18.42 5.98 7.99
N GLN A 129 17.10 6.22 7.84
CA GLN A 129 16.50 6.68 6.58
C GLN A 129 15.64 7.95 6.73
N GLY A 130 15.54 8.52 7.94
CA GLY A 130 14.66 9.66 8.23
C GLY A 130 13.20 9.33 7.93
N SER A 131 12.48 10.26 7.31
CA SER A 131 11.07 10.05 6.92
C SER A 131 10.86 8.86 5.98
N ALA A 132 11.87 8.47 5.19
CA ALA A 132 11.79 7.29 4.33
C ALA A 132 11.85 5.97 5.11
N GLY A 133 12.30 5.99 6.37
CA GLY A 133 12.28 4.85 7.30
C GLY A 133 11.20 4.95 8.38
N ASP A 134 10.32 5.95 8.29
CA ASP A 134 9.18 6.11 9.20
C ASP A 134 7.91 5.53 8.57
N ILE A 135 7.41 4.42 9.12
CA ILE A 135 6.18 3.80 8.63
C ILE A 135 4.94 4.69 8.82
N LEU A 136 5.01 5.68 9.72
CA LEU A 136 3.92 6.60 10.01
C LEU A 136 3.90 7.79 9.05
N ASP A 137 5.03 8.06 8.38
CA ASP A 137 5.12 9.04 7.32
C ASP A 137 4.58 8.44 6.00
N PRO A 138 3.76 9.16 5.21
CA PRO A 138 3.27 8.65 3.93
C PRO A 138 4.37 8.21 2.96
N ILE A 139 5.54 8.87 3.00
CA ILE A 139 6.70 8.51 2.18
C ILE A 139 7.28 7.19 2.69
N GLY A 140 7.57 7.08 3.97
CA GLY A 140 8.14 5.85 4.54
C GLY A 140 7.17 4.66 4.46
N PHE A 141 5.87 4.87 4.62
CA PHE A 141 4.86 3.84 4.37
C PHE A 141 4.89 3.33 2.91
N SER A 142 5.06 4.25 1.95
CA SER A 142 5.19 3.89 0.53
C SER A 142 6.47 3.10 0.27
N VAL A 143 7.59 3.49 0.90
CA VAL A 143 8.87 2.76 0.82
C VAL A 143 8.74 1.36 1.43
N ALA A 144 8.09 1.22 2.58
CA ALA A 144 7.81 -0.05 3.21
C ALA A 144 7.01 -0.98 2.28
N LEU A 145 5.94 -0.48 1.65
CA LEU A 145 5.18 -1.27 0.66
C LEU A 145 6.02 -1.65 -0.56
N CYS A 146 6.86 -0.74 -1.08
CA CYS A 146 7.80 -1.06 -2.15
C CYS A 146 8.78 -2.19 -1.75
N MET A 147 9.28 -2.17 -0.52
CA MET A 147 10.16 -3.22 0.00
C MET A 147 9.42 -4.56 0.07
N ALA A 148 8.20 -4.58 0.63
CA ALA A 148 7.36 -5.78 0.68
C ALA A 148 7.10 -6.38 -0.72
N MET A 149 6.85 -5.54 -1.72
CA MET A 149 6.61 -6.01 -3.10
C MET A 149 7.86 -6.49 -3.84
N ARG A 150 9.06 -6.16 -3.35
CA ARG A 150 10.34 -6.61 -3.90
C ARG A 150 10.87 -7.87 -3.21
N MET A 151 10.16 -8.38 -2.22
CA MET A 151 10.52 -9.61 -1.52
C MET A 151 10.35 -10.84 -2.42
N LYS A 152 11.34 -11.73 -2.40
CA LYS A 152 11.28 -13.00 -3.14
C LYS A 152 10.25 -13.95 -2.52
N PHE A 153 9.82 -14.94 -3.30
CA PHE A 153 9.12 -16.09 -2.74
C PHE A 153 10.02 -16.80 -1.71
N ASN A 154 9.46 -17.22 -0.57
CA ASN A 154 10.18 -17.77 0.58
C ASN A 154 11.23 -16.83 1.23
N SER A 155 11.10 -15.52 1.02
CA SER A 155 11.90 -14.52 1.75
C SER A 155 11.48 -14.42 3.22
N PHE A 156 12.36 -13.83 4.03
CA PHE A 156 12.12 -13.62 5.45
C PHE A 156 11.75 -12.16 5.75
N CYS A 157 10.65 -11.94 6.46
CA CYS A 157 10.23 -10.62 6.90
C CYS A 157 10.21 -10.57 8.43
N GLN A 158 11.09 -9.76 9.01
CA GLN A 158 11.07 -9.47 10.44
C GLN A 158 10.32 -8.16 10.67
N ILE A 159 9.31 -8.19 11.53
CA ILE A 159 8.56 -7.00 11.94
C ILE A 159 8.70 -6.86 13.46
N ALA A 160 9.70 -6.11 13.90
CA ALA A 160 9.99 -5.90 15.33
C ALA A 160 9.44 -4.54 15.80
N ALA A 161 8.14 -4.32 15.62
CA ALA A 161 7.48 -3.07 15.97
C ALA A 161 7.74 -2.68 17.43
N VAL A 162 8.28 -1.47 17.65
CA VAL A 162 8.45 -0.90 18.99
C VAL A 162 7.11 -0.47 19.57
N CYS A 163 7.02 -0.28 20.89
CA CYS A 163 5.75 0.01 21.59
C CYS A 163 5.00 1.24 21.03
N SER A 164 5.72 2.25 20.52
CA SER A 164 5.10 3.41 19.86
C SER A 164 4.46 3.08 18.51
N THR A 165 4.96 2.08 17.79
CA THR A 165 4.35 1.59 16.54
C THR A 165 3.13 0.73 16.81
N TRP A 166 3.07 0.05 17.97
CA TRP A 166 1.86 -0.65 18.43
C TRP A 166 0.65 0.27 18.54
N VAL A 167 0.87 1.55 18.85
CA VAL A 167 -0.16 2.59 18.83
C VAL A 167 -0.77 2.73 17.43
N PHE A 168 0.04 2.65 16.38
CA PHE A 168 -0.45 2.70 15.00
C PHE A 168 -1.17 1.42 14.59
N LEU A 169 -0.60 0.25 14.90
CA LEU A 169 -1.21 -1.05 14.58
C LEU A 169 -2.57 -1.24 15.26
N SER A 170 -2.67 -0.78 16.50
CA SER A 170 -3.89 -0.88 17.30
C SER A 170 -4.85 0.31 17.11
N ARG A 171 -4.49 1.32 16.30
CA ARG A 171 -5.22 2.61 16.21
C ARG A 171 -6.70 2.46 15.88
N SER A 172 -7.10 1.46 15.10
CA SER A 172 -8.52 1.21 14.80
C SER A 172 -9.32 0.77 16.04
N GLN A 173 -8.67 0.07 16.96
CA GLN A 173 -9.25 -0.46 18.20
C GLN A 173 -9.07 0.52 19.35
N THR A 174 -7.86 1.04 19.53
CA THR A 174 -7.51 1.94 20.64
C THR A 174 -7.91 3.38 20.38
N LYS A 175 -8.10 3.78 19.12
CA LYS A 175 -8.27 5.18 18.68
C LYS A 175 -7.15 6.10 19.17
N CYS A 176 -6.00 5.54 19.53
CA CYS A 176 -4.83 6.34 19.86
C CYS A 176 -4.35 7.07 18.60
N SER A 177 -4.08 8.36 18.74
CA SER A 177 -3.58 9.18 17.65
C SER A 177 -2.72 10.31 18.20
N LEU A 178 -2.05 11.05 17.32
CA LEU A 178 -1.27 12.23 17.72
C LEU A 178 -2.10 13.22 18.56
N TRP A 179 -3.40 13.35 18.26
CA TRP A 179 -4.34 14.25 18.94
C TRP A 179 -5.07 13.60 20.12
N ASN A 180 -4.95 12.28 20.27
CA ASN A 180 -5.53 11.52 21.37
C ASN A 180 -4.55 10.41 21.80
N PRO A 181 -3.43 10.77 22.46
CA PRO A 181 -2.35 9.83 22.73
C PRO A 181 -2.75 8.70 23.68
N LEU A 182 -3.76 8.93 24.53
CA LEU A 182 -4.26 7.96 25.52
C LEU A 182 -5.37 7.05 24.98
N GLY A 183 -5.80 7.24 23.73
CA GLY A 183 -6.84 6.42 23.11
C GLY A 183 -8.25 6.63 23.65
N ASP A 184 -9.17 5.77 23.23
CA ASP A 184 -10.55 5.74 23.68
C ASP A 184 -10.64 4.90 24.96
N ARG A 185 -10.66 5.57 26.11
CA ARG A 185 -10.77 4.93 27.43
C ARG A 185 -12.06 4.13 27.64
N ARG A 186 -13.05 4.21 26.73
CA ARG A 186 -14.22 3.31 26.77
C ARG A 186 -13.87 1.88 26.35
N VAL A 187 -12.71 1.67 25.74
CA VAL A 187 -12.17 0.35 25.41
C VAL A 187 -11.38 -0.14 26.61
N ARG A 188 -11.81 -1.26 27.22
CA ARG A 188 -11.21 -1.79 28.45
C ARG A 188 -9.69 -1.99 28.37
N ALA A 189 -9.20 -2.55 27.26
CA ALA A 189 -7.75 -2.72 27.05
C ALA A 189 -6.97 -1.38 27.01
N VAL A 190 -7.63 -0.27 26.64
CA VAL A 190 -7.03 1.08 26.68
C VAL A 190 -7.09 1.66 28.09
N GLU A 191 -8.17 1.42 28.83
CA GLU A 191 -8.29 1.81 30.24
C GLU A 191 -7.23 1.11 31.09
N ASP A 192 -7.18 -0.23 31.03
CA ASP A 192 -6.22 -1.07 31.77
C ASP A 192 -4.76 -0.67 31.46
N ALA A 193 -4.44 -0.29 30.22
CA ALA A 193 -3.09 0.12 29.81
C ALA A 193 -2.70 1.54 30.27
N ASN A 194 -3.68 2.36 30.67
CA ASN A 194 -3.47 3.70 31.20
C ASN A 194 -3.46 3.75 32.73
N GLU A 195 -3.79 2.64 33.41
CA GLU A 195 -3.68 2.54 34.87
C GLU A 195 -2.19 2.40 35.28
N PRO A 196 -1.73 3.18 36.28
CA PRO A 196 -0.34 3.20 36.73
C PRO A 196 0.10 1.97 37.54
#